data_AF-A0A7V3D763-F1
#
_entry.id   AF-A0A7V3D763-F1
#
_cell.length_a   1.000
_cell.length_b   1.000
_cell.length_c   1.000
_cell.angle_alpha   90.00
_cell.angle_beta   90.00
_cell.angle_gamma   90.00
#
_symmetry.space_group_name_H-M   'P 1'
#
loop_
_entity.id
_entity.type
_entity.pdbx_description
1 polymer ?
#
loop_
_entity_poly.entity_id
_entity_poly.type
_entity_poly.pdbx_seq_one_letter_code
_entity_poly.pdbx_strand_id
1 'polypeptide(L)'
;MAMQHTPADSDSTVPAPQPGGTVLTRYRCGLGLAAVVLGVLALISPLSRMEVQGRVGLLLVLAALLEIGQGFRRATAAAQRQAWVSGGISLLMGSLLIHAPYLATSALINFLAGWFGFDGLRYLFGVLRRPGQDQPIAMTIVAGLANLLIAAFVLTARGPTLAWTVAISGAVRIFGTASNLFLAQVLSARDSGQTAVTSLGLADHPVLGELAERIADEESARSALDRGWIVGFLATLFAIHLGRMGLDRTFLGVVSPGFAVLGDVAIALVLAFGVVIPVSVLFRTVTQGLARRGWEWCLSVPRESQGWCRRLVQGVLHRRLRHSIRLWQARYSFRTALSRGLQIGLPLSAI
;
A
#
# COMPACT_ATOMS: atom_id res chain seq x y z
N MET A 1 -11.82 70.77 -8.73
CA MET A 1 -11.79 69.64 -9.68
C MET A 1 -10.99 68.53 -9.01
N ALA A 2 -11.65 67.70 -8.21
CA ALA A 2 -11.02 66.69 -7.35
C ALA A 2 -11.19 65.31 -8.00
N MET A 3 -10.08 64.64 -8.33
CA MET A 3 -10.08 63.27 -8.83
C MET A 3 -10.33 62.31 -7.68
N GLN A 4 -11.50 61.68 -7.66
CA GLN A 4 -11.81 60.54 -6.82
C GLN A 4 -11.14 59.30 -7.39
N HIS A 5 -10.16 58.76 -6.66
CA HIS A 5 -9.54 57.48 -6.91
C HIS A 5 -10.47 56.37 -6.39
N THR A 6 -11.09 55.62 -7.29
CA THR A 6 -11.87 54.42 -6.95
C THR A 6 -10.92 53.22 -6.88
N PRO A 7 -10.82 52.47 -5.77
CA PRO A 7 -10.08 51.22 -5.74
C PRO A 7 -10.92 50.12 -6.42
N ALA A 8 -10.35 49.49 -7.43
CA ALA A 8 -10.92 48.31 -8.06
C ALA A 8 -10.66 47.09 -7.16
N ASP A 9 -11.67 46.68 -6.39
CA ASP A 9 -11.73 45.37 -5.75
C ASP A 9 -11.92 44.31 -6.83
N SER A 10 -10.81 43.80 -7.37
CA SER A 10 -10.80 42.57 -8.16
C SER A 10 -10.73 41.38 -7.19
N ASP A 11 -11.85 41.09 -6.53
CA ASP A 11 -12.05 39.87 -5.75
C ASP A 11 -12.28 38.70 -6.72
N SER A 12 -11.23 38.33 -7.46
CA SER A 12 -11.18 37.09 -8.21
C SER A 12 -10.91 35.95 -7.22
N THR A 13 -11.95 35.59 -6.47
CA THR A 13 -12.01 34.29 -5.79
C THR A 13 -12.03 33.21 -6.86
N VAL A 14 -10.84 32.84 -7.35
CA VAL A 14 -10.66 31.62 -8.13
C VAL A 14 -11.16 30.49 -7.23
N PRO A 15 -12.26 29.81 -7.58
CA PRO A 15 -12.78 28.74 -6.75
C PRO A 15 -11.68 27.69 -6.62
N ALA A 16 -11.33 27.36 -5.37
CA ALA A 16 -10.33 26.36 -5.07
C ALA A 16 -10.64 25.09 -5.90
N PRO A 17 -9.66 24.54 -6.64
CA PRO A 17 -9.89 23.40 -7.51
C PRO A 17 -10.52 22.28 -6.69
N GLN A 18 -11.76 21.92 -7.02
CA GLN A 18 -12.44 20.84 -6.32
C GLN A 18 -11.63 19.56 -6.53
N PRO A 19 -11.14 18.92 -5.46
CA PRO A 19 -10.28 17.76 -5.57
C PRO A 19 -11.03 16.66 -6.32
N GLY A 20 -10.41 16.07 -7.34
CA GLY A 20 -10.98 15.12 -8.30
C GLY A 20 -11.64 13.87 -7.68
N GLY A 21 -12.82 14.04 -7.06
CA GLY A 21 -13.48 13.06 -6.21
C GLY A 21 -14.23 11.95 -6.94
N THR A 22 -14.58 12.13 -8.22
CA THR A 22 -15.45 11.21 -8.97
C THR A 22 -14.75 9.91 -9.41
N VAL A 23 -13.46 9.96 -9.77
CA VAL A 23 -12.70 8.76 -10.17
C VAL A 23 -12.33 7.89 -8.96
N LEU A 24 -12.04 8.54 -7.83
CA LEU A 24 -11.65 7.86 -6.59
C LEU A 24 -12.82 7.11 -5.94
N THR A 25 -14.03 7.63 -6.03
CA THR A 25 -15.25 6.96 -5.51
C THR A 25 -15.60 5.70 -6.31
N ARG A 26 -15.57 5.76 -7.65
CA ARG A 26 -15.94 4.61 -8.50
C ARG A 26 -15.02 3.39 -8.32
N TYR A 27 -13.72 3.63 -8.20
CA TYR A 27 -12.74 2.55 -7.99
C TYR A 27 -12.87 1.91 -6.60
N ARG A 28 -13.15 2.70 -5.55
CA ARG A 28 -13.41 2.19 -4.19
C ARG A 28 -14.59 1.22 -4.18
N CYS A 29 -15.66 1.55 -4.90
CA CYS A 29 -16.81 0.68 -5.04
C CYS A 29 -16.49 -0.64 -5.75
N GLY A 30 -15.62 -0.61 -6.78
CA GLY A 30 -15.25 -1.81 -7.54
C GLY A 30 -14.49 -2.85 -6.70
N LEU A 31 -13.46 -2.44 -5.95
CA LEU A 31 -12.70 -3.37 -5.10
C LEU A 31 -13.52 -3.89 -3.91
N GLY A 32 -14.32 -3.02 -3.29
CA GLY A 32 -15.23 -3.43 -2.22
C GLY A 32 -16.25 -4.44 -2.70
N LEU A 33 -16.86 -4.22 -3.88
CA LEU A 33 -17.80 -5.16 -4.50
C LEU A 33 -17.13 -6.49 -4.84
N ALA A 34 -15.92 -6.48 -5.39
CA ALA A 34 -15.15 -7.69 -5.63
C ALA A 34 -14.94 -8.49 -4.34
N ALA A 35 -14.56 -7.83 -3.24
CA ALA A 35 -14.42 -8.50 -1.94
C ALA A 35 -15.76 -9.05 -1.41
N VAL A 36 -16.88 -8.34 -1.59
CA VAL A 36 -18.21 -8.86 -1.24
C VAL A 36 -18.51 -10.15 -2.03
N VAL A 37 -18.24 -10.18 -3.33
CA VAL A 37 -18.41 -11.38 -4.16
C VAL A 37 -17.55 -12.52 -3.63
N LEU A 38 -16.27 -12.27 -3.29
CA LEU A 38 -15.40 -13.29 -2.68
C LEU A 38 -15.96 -13.82 -1.35
N GLY A 39 -16.56 -12.96 -0.53
CA GLY A 39 -17.18 -13.35 0.74
C GLY A 39 -18.41 -14.24 0.55
N VAL A 40 -19.26 -13.91 -0.43
CA VAL A 40 -20.41 -14.75 -0.82
C VAL A 40 -19.94 -16.10 -1.36
N LEU A 41 -18.92 -16.11 -2.22
CA LEU A 41 -18.33 -17.34 -2.75
C LEU A 41 -17.76 -18.23 -1.63
N ALA A 42 -17.15 -17.63 -0.60
CA ALA A 42 -16.66 -18.36 0.55
C ALA A 42 -17.81 -19.00 1.35
N LEU A 43 -18.92 -18.29 1.52
CA LEU A 43 -20.09 -18.76 2.27
C LEU A 43 -20.79 -19.94 1.58
N ILE A 44 -20.87 -19.95 0.24
CA ILE A 44 -21.48 -21.04 -0.53
C ILE A 44 -20.52 -22.21 -0.80
N SER A 45 -19.24 -22.08 -0.45
CA SER A 45 -18.21 -23.12 -0.65
C SER A 45 -18.62 -24.51 -0.11
N PRO A 46 -19.26 -24.64 1.07
CA PRO A 46 -19.68 -25.93 1.63
C PRO A 46 -20.73 -26.68 0.81
N LEU A 47 -21.43 -26.02 -0.11
CA LEU A 47 -22.41 -26.67 -0.98
C LEU A 47 -21.76 -27.52 -2.07
N SER A 48 -20.45 -27.37 -2.28
CA SER A 48 -19.70 -28.16 -3.25
C SER A 48 -19.14 -29.44 -2.64
N ARG A 49 -18.96 -30.47 -3.47
CA ARG A 49 -18.33 -31.74 -3.05
C ARG A 49 -16.80 -31.69 -2.94
N MET A 50 -16.18 -30.55 -3.27
CA MET A 50 -14.72 -30.41 -3.20
C MET A 50 -14.27 -29.92 -1.84
N GLU A 51 -12.97 -29.99 -1.58
CA GLU A 51 -12.35 -29.54 -0.34
C GLU A 51 -12.62 -28.05 -0.06
N VAL A 52 -13.37 -27.78 1.01
CA VAL A 52 -13.84 -26.44 1.38
C VAL A 52 -12.70 -25.55 1.86
N GLN A 53 -11.74 -26.13 2.60
CA GLN A 53 -10.61 -25.41 3.19
C GLN A 53 -9.77 -24.71 2.11
N GLY A 54 -9.31 -25.46 1.10
CA GLY A 54 -8.47 -24.91 0.05
C GLY A 54 -9.13 -23.78 -0.75
N ARG A 55 -10.44 -23.90 -1.02
CA ARG A 55 -11.20 -22.86 -1.72
C ARG A 55 -11.36 -21.60 -0.89
N VAL A 56 -11.79 -21.74 0.38
CA VAL A 56 -11.90 -20.59 1.30
C VAL A 56 -10.54 -19.95 1.51
N GLY A 57 -9.48 -20.76 1.60
CA GLY A 57 -8.10 -20.29 1.67
C GLY A 57 -7.69 -19.44 0.48
N LEU A 58 -7.96 -19.91 -0.75
CA LEU A 58 -7.71 -19.13 -1.97
C LEU A 58 -8.50 -17.81 -1.99
N LEU A 59 -9.78 -17.83 -1.63
CA LEU A 59 -10.62 -16.63 -1.58
C LEU A 59 -10.09 -15.62 -0.53
N LEU A 60 -9.60 -16.10 0.62
CA LEU A 60 -8.95 -15.27 1.63
C LEU A 60 -7.64 -14.66 1.11
N VAL A 61 -6.80 -15.43 0.41
CA VAL A 61 -5.58 -14.92 -0.23
C VAL A 61 -5.94 -13.81 -1.22
N LEU A 62 -6.95 -14.01 -2.07
CA LEU A 62 -7.38 -12.98 -3.02
C LEU A 62 -7.88 -11.73 -2.30
N ALA A 63 -8.75 -11.86 -1.29
CA ALA A 63 -9.22 -10.73 -0.50
C ALA A 63 -8.08 -9.99 0.23
N ALA A 64 -7.12 -10.74 0.76
CA ALA A 64 -5.92 -10.19 1.38
C ALA A 64 -5.08 -9.36 0.40
N LEU A 65 -4.89 -9.85 -0.83
CA LEU A 65 -4.20 -9.10 -1.88
C LEU A 65 -4.93 -7.82 -2.26
N LEU A 66 -6.27 -7.84 -2.32
CA LEU A 66 -7.07 -6.62 -2.50
C LEU A 66 -6.84 -5.62 -1.36
N GLU A 67 -6.82 -6.09 -0.10
CA GLU A 67 -6.58 -5.24 1.08
C GLU A 67 -5.17 -4.64 1.10
N ILE A 68 -4.15 -5.45 0.81
CA ILE A 68 -2.75 -4.98 0.75
C ILE A 68 -2.60 -3.98 -0.38
N GLY A 69 -3.13 -4.27 -1.57
CA GLY A 69 -3.10 -3.40 -2.74
C GLY A 69 -3.77 -2.05 -2.47
N GLN A 70 -4.95 -2.05 -1.84
CA GLN A 70 -5.59 -0.81 -1.39
C GLN A 70 -4.87 -0.15 -0.22
N GLY A 71 -4.14 -0.92 0.59
CA GLY A 71 -3.32 -0.45 1.70
C GLY A 71 -2.32 0.62 1.29
N PHE A 72 -1.69 0.50 0.11
CA PHE A 72 -0.83 1.54 -0.45
C PHE A 72 -1.58 2.88 -0.59
N ARG A 73 -2.83 2.82 -1.01
CA ARG A 73 -3.61 4.00 -1.35
C ARG A 73 -4.21 4.73 -0.15
N ARG A 74 -4.15 4.17 1.07
CA ARG A 74 -4.81 4.80 2.25
C ARG A 74 -4.11 6.09 2.68
N ALA A 75 -4.91 7.06 3.13
CA ALA A 75 -4.44 8.41 3.41
C ALA A 75 -3.43 8.52 4.56
N THR A 76 -3.64 7.77 5.65
CA THR A 76 -2.84 7.91 6.87
C THR A 76 -1.89 6.73 7.06
N ALA A 77 -0.70 6.97 7.64
CA ALA A 77 0.27 5.91 7.92
C ALA A 77 -0.28 4.81 8.84
N ALA A 78 -1.12 5.20 9.80
CA ALA A 78 -1.79 4.27 10.69
C ALA A 78 -2.75 3.36 9.91
N ALA A 79 -3.58 3.92 9.02
CA ALA A 79 -4.51 3.14 8.20
C ALA A 79 -3.79 2.22 7.21
N GLN A 80 -2.66 2.66 6.65
CA GLN A 80 -1.82 1.82 5.77
C GLN A 80 -1.21 0.64 6.53
N ARG A 81 -0.56 0.90 7.68
CA ARG A 81 -0.01 -0.18 8.53
C ARG A 81 -1.09 -1.17 8.94
N GLN A 82 -2.26 -0.67 9.33
CA GLN A 82 -3.40 -1.52 9.65
C GLN A 82 -3.82 -2.38 8.45
N ALA A 83 -3.88 -1.82 7.24
CA ALA A 83 -4.21 -2.58 6.03
C ALA A 83 -3.18 -3.67 5.74
N TRP A 84 -1.89 -3.37 5.87
CA TRP A 84 -0.81 -4.32 5.61
C TRP A 84 -0.75 -5.43 6.65
N VAL A 85 -0.91 -5.09 7.93
CA VAL A 85 -1.01 -6.08 9.00
C VAL A 85 -2.23 -6.95 8.77
N SER A 86 -3.42 -6.36 8.65
CA SER A 86 -4.69 -7.07 8.40
C SER A 86 -4.64 -7.97 7.16
N GLY A 87 -4.13 -7.43 6.05
CA GLY A 87 -3.96 -8.18 4.81
C GLY A 87 -2.94 -9.30 4.94
N GLY A 88 -1.77 -9.06 5.55
CA GLY A 88 -0.73 -10.07 5.78
C GLY A 88 -1.22 -11.22 6.65
N ILE A 89 -2.02 -10.92 7.66
CA ILE A 89 -2.72 -11.93 8.49
C ILE A 89 -3.68 -12.76 7.64
N SER A 90 -4.55 -12.12 6.86
CA SER A 90 -5.53 -12.83 6.02
C SER A 90 -4.83 -13.69 4.97
N LEU A 91 -3.70 -13.21 4.44
CA LEU A 91 -2.84 -13.96 3.53
C LEU A 91 -2.28 -15.21 4.22
N LEU A 92 -1.75 -15.07 5.44
CA LEU A 92 -1.26 -16.20 6.23
C LEU A 92 -2.36 -17.22 6.53
N MET A 93 -3.54 -16.76 6.99
CA MET A 93 -4.71 -17.63 7.21
C MET A 93 -5.11 -18.37 5.93
N GLY A 94 -5.19 -17.66 4.80
CA GLY A 94 -5.53 -18.23 3.51
C GLY A 94 -4.53 -19.27 3.04
N SER A 95 -3.23 -18.98 3.16
CA SER A 95 -2.15 -19.93 2.84
C SER A 95 -2.20 -21.19 3.71
N LEU A 96 -2.43 -21.05 5.02
CA LEU A 96 -2.56 -22.19 5.93
C LEU A 96 -3.79 -23.06 5.58
N LEU A 97 -4.89 -22.45 5.17
CA LEU A 97 -6.08 -23.18 4.70
C LEU A 97 -5.84 -23.92 3.37
N ILE A 98 -5.05 -23.34 2.45
CA ILE A 98 -4.64 -24.01 1.21
C ILE A 98 -3.79 -25.24 1.52
N HIS A 99 -2.92 -25.13 2.52
CA HIS A 99 -2.05 -26.23 2.96
C HIS A 99 -2.66 -27.09 4.07
N ALA A 100 -3.97 -26.95 4.36
CA ALA A 100 -4.65 -27.68 5.42
C ALA A 100 -4.49 -29.22 5.34
N PRO A 101 -4.51 -29.88 4.16
CA PRO A 101 -4.25 -31.32 4.06
C PRO A 101 -2.90 -31.77 4.63
N TYR A 102 -1.91 -30.89 4.60
CA TYR A 102 -0.54 -31.16 5.03
C TYR A 102 -0.29 -30.74 6.48
N LEU A 103 -1.20 -29.97 7.06
CA LEU A 103 -1.11 -29.48 8.44
C LEU A 103 -1.91 -30.38 9.36
N ALA A 104 -1.44 -30.56 10.60
CA ALA A 104 -2.27 -31.16 11.63
C ALA A 104 -3.54 -30.31 11.79
N THR A 105 -4.72 -30.90 11.53
CA THR A 105 -6.02 -30.23 11.64
C THR A 105 -6.18 -29.45 12.95
N SER A 106 -5.64 -29.99 14.05
CA SER A 106 -5.62 -29.33 15.37
C SER A 106 -4.81 -28.03 15.39
N ALA A 107 -3.65 -27.99 14.73
CA ALA A 107 -2.81 -26.80 14.63
C ALA A 107 -3.53 -25.68 13.85
N LEU A 108 -4.22 -26.03 12.77
CA LEU A 108 -5.00 -25.09 11.97
C LEU A 108 -6.19 -24.50 12.76
N ILE A 109 -6.95 -25.35 13.46
CA ILE A 109 -8.06 -24.91 14.31
C ILE A 109 -7.57 -23.99 15.42
N ASN A 110 -6.50 -24.37 16.13
CA ASN A 110 -5.92 -23.58 17.20
C ASN A 110 -5.37 -22.24 16.68
N PHE A 111 -4.76 -22.25 15.50
CA PHE A 111 -4.27 -21.03 14.86
C PHE A 111 -5.42 -20.07 14.51
N LEU A 112 -6.47 -20.56 13.85
CA LEU A 112 -7.64 -19.74 13.49
C LEU A 112 -8.34 -19.20 14.73
N ALA A 113 -8.61 -20.05 15.72
CA ALA A 113 -9.24 -19.66 16.97
C ALA A 113 -8.39 -18.66 17.76
N GLY A 114 -7.09 -18.93 17.90
CA GLY A 114 -6.15 -18.02 18.56
C GLY A 114 -6.11 -16.66 17.88
N TRP A 115 -6.17 -16.63 16.54
CA TRP A 115 -6.18 -15.40 15.79
C TRP A 115 -7.47 -14.58 15.99
N PHE A 116 -8.64 -15.21 15.81
CA PHE A 116 -9.93 -14.55 16.07
C PHE A 116 -10.04 -14.08 17.52
N GLY A 117 -9.55 -14.89 18.47
CA GLY A 117 -9.47 -14.53 19.87
C GLY A 117 -8.62 -13.28 20.11
N PHE A 118 -7.40 -13.27 19.56
CA PHE A 118 -6.50 -12.12 19.65
C PHE A 118 -7.08 -10.85 19.02
N ASP A 119 -7.69 -10.94 17.84
CA ASP A 119 -8.28 -9.78 17.18
C ASP A 119 -9.50 -9.26 17.95
N GLY A 120 -10.35 -10.16 18.48
CA GLY A 120 -11.47 -9.82 19.37
C GLY A 120 -11.01 -9.05 20.61
N LEU A 121 -9.97 -9.56 21.30
CA LEU A 121 -9.36 -8.88 22.44
C LEU A 121 -8.76 -7.52 22.07
N ARG A 122 -8.09 -7.43 20.92
CA ARG A 122 -7.51 -6.18 20.42
C ARG A 122 -8.59 -5.10 20.21
N TYR A 123 -9.75 -5.46 19.67
CA TYR A 123 -10.88 -4.54 19.52
C TYR A 123 -11.39 -4.04 20.89
N LEU A 124 -11.59 -4.95 21.84
CA LEU A 124 -12.08 -4.61 23.18
C LEU A 124 -11.09 -3.74 23.97
N PHE A 125 -9.79 -4.10 23.99
CA PHE A 125 -8.76 -3.27 24.62
C PHE A 125 -8.54 -1.93 23.91
N GLY A 126 -8.81 -1.86 22.60
CA GLY A 126 -8.77 -0.63 21.83
C GLY A 126 -9.77 0.41 22.32
N VAL A 127 -10.98 -0.02 22.71
CA VAL A 127 -12.01 0.85 23.30
C VAL A 127 -11.54 1.42 24.63
N LEU A 128 -10.95 0.59 25.48
CA LEU A 128 -10.47 1.01 26.81
C LEU A 128 -9.30 2.02 26.76
N ARG A 129 -8.43 1.90 25.75
CA ARG A 129 -7.21 2.72 25.66
C ARG A 129 -7.41 4.05 24.92
N ARG A 130 -8.58 4.32 24.33
CA ARG A 130 -8.82 5.52 23.50
C ARG A 130 -10.17 6.18 23.79
N PRO A 131 -10.38 6.72 25.01
CA PRO A 131 -11.53 7.58 25.25
C PRO A 131 -11.43 8.82 24.33
N GLY A 132 -12.47 9.06 23.51
CA GLY A 132 -12.57 10.26 22.65
C GLY A 132 -12.29 10.08 21.16
N GLN A 133 -12.25 8.85 20.63
CA GLN A 133 -12.14 8.62 19.19
C GLN A 133 -13.54 8.60 18.55
N ASP A 134 -13.77 9.38 17.48
CA ASP A 134 -15.08 9.56 16.78
C ASP A 134 -15.68 8.29 16.16
N GLN A 135 -15.10 7.11 16.38
CA GLN A 135 -15.70 5.87 15.92
C GLN A 135 -16.81 5.44 16.88
N PRO A 136 -17.97 4.99 16.37
CA PRO A 136 -19.05 4.51 17.21
C PRO A 136 -18.57 3.30 18.02
N ILE A 137 -18.39 3.50 19.32
CA ILE A 137 -17.88 2.50 20.28
C ILE A 137 -18.64 1.17 20.14
N ALA A 138 -19.96 1.25 19.91
CA ALA A 138 -20.83 0.09 19.70
C ALA A 138 -20.35 -0.82 18.56
N MET A 139 -19.96 -0.28 17.40
CA MET A 139 -19.48 -1.10 16.28
C MET A 139 -18.17 -1.81 16.61
N THR A 140 -17.26 -1.14 17.32
CA THR A 140 -15.99 -1.71 17.76
C THR A 140 -16.19 -2.86 18.74
N ILE A 141 -17.13 -2.70 19.69
CA ILE A 141 -17.51 -3.76 20.64
C ILE A 141 -18.15 -4.94 19.90
N VAL A 142 -19.09 -4.68 19.01
CA VAL A 142 -19.76 -5.73 18.22
C VAL A 142 -18.75 -6.53 17.39
N ALA A 143 -17.80 -5.86 16.74
CA ALA A 143 -16.72 -6.52 16.00
C ALA A 143 -15.83 -7.37 16.92
N GLY A 144 -15.50 -6.86 18.11
CA GLY A 144 -14.75 -7.59 19.12
C GLY A 144 -15.46 -8.86 19.58
N LEU A 145 -16.75 -8.75 19.95
CA LEU A 145 -17.57 -9.87 20.39
C LEU A 145 -17.79 -10.90 19.28
N ALA A 146 -18.05 -10.45 18.05
CA ALA A 146 -18.23 -11.35 16.90
C ALA A 146 -16.97 -12.20 16.66
N ASN A 147 -15.78 -11.60 16.72
CA ASN A 147 -14.52 -12.34 16.60
C ASN A 147 -14.33 -13.36 17.74
N LEU A 148 -14.65 -13.01 18.99
CA LEU A 148 -14.58 -13.95 20.12
C LEU A 148 -15.56 -15.12 19.98
N LEU A 149 -16.77 -14.85 19.51
CA LEU A 149 -17.77 -15.89 19.24
C LEU A 149 -17.31 -16.84 18.15
N ILE A 150 -16.72 -16.32 17.06
CA ILE A 150 -16.15 -17.15 16.00
C ILE A 150 -15.00 -18.01 16.55
N ALA A 151 -14.12 -17.45 17.38
CA ALA A 151 -13.05 -18.22 18.02
C ALA A 151 -13.60 -19.38 18.86
N ALA A 152 -14.61 -19.12 19.70
CA ALA A 152 -15.27 -20.14 20.52
C ALA A 152 -15.95 -21.22 19.66
N PHE A 153 -16.58 -20.82 18.56
CA PHE A 153 -17.24 -21.74 17.64
C PHE A 153 -16.23 -22.61 16.86
N VAL A 154 -15.11 -22.04 16.42
CA VAL A 154 -14.00 -22.77 15.78
C VAL A 154 -13.43 -23.84 16.71
N LEU A 155 -13.31 -23.56 18.01
CA LEU A 155 -12.79 -24.53 18.99
C LEU A 155 -13.75 -25.69 19.31
N THR A 156 -15.05 -25.48 19.13
CA THR A 156 -16.08 -26.47 19.50
C THR A 156 -16.61 -27.27 18.31
N ALA A 157 -16.47 -26.76 17.08
CA ALA A 157 -16.94 -27.41 15.87
C ALA A 157 -16.19 -28.72 15.54
N ARG A 158 -16.92 -29.78 15.15
CA ARG A 158 -16.38 -31.07 14.72
C ARG A 158 -17.13 -31.68 13.53
N GLY A 159 -16.43 -32.47 12.72
CA GLY A 159 -17.04 -33.21 11.60
C GLY A 159 -17.57 -32.29 10.50
N PRO A 160 -18.77 -32.54 9.92
CA PRO A 160 -19.35 -31.73 8.84
C PRO A 160 -19.53 -30.25 9.21
N THR A 161 -19.67 -29.95 10.49
CA THR A 161 -19.77 -28.56 10.97
C THR A 161 -18.48 -27.78 10.73
N LEU A 162 -17.33 -28.44 10.69
CA LEU A 162 -16.03 -27.79 10.44
C LEU A 162 -15.98 -27.07 9.09
N ALA A 163 -16.55 -27.67 8.04
CA ALA A 163 -16.60 -27.06 6.71
C ALA A 163 -17.40 -25.76 6.71
N TRP A 164 -18.58 -25.77 7.35
CA TRP A 164 -19.40 -24.57 7.55
C TRP A 164 -18.70 -23.54 8.43
N THR A 165 -18.04 -23.97 9.51
CA THR A 165 -17.29 -23.08 10.39
C THR A 165 -16.16 -22.36 9.65
N VAL A 166 -15.37 -23.08 8.85
CA VAL A 166 -14.29 -22.49 8.03
C VAL A 166 -14.87 -21.52 7.00
N ALA A 167 -15.94 -21.91 6.29
CA ALA A 167 -16.59 -21.07 5.30
C ALA A 167 -17.16 -19.78 5.89
N ILE A 168 -17.90 -19.86 7.00
CA ILE A 168 -18.47 -18.71 7.70
C ILE A 168 -17.34 -17.81 8.22
N SER A 169 -16.33 -18.38 8.87
CA SER A 169 -15.18 -17.62 9.40
C SER A 169 -14.44 -16.89 8.29
N GLY A 170 -14.17 -17.57 7.17
CA GLY A 170 -13.57 -16.98 5.98
C GLY A 170 -14.43 -15.87 5.38
N ALA A 171 -15.74 -16.11 5.23
CA ALA A 171 -16.67 -15.11 4.71
C ALA A 171 -16.74 -13.87 5.59
N VAL A 172 -16.88 -14.01 6.92
CA VAL A 172 -16.88 -12.88 7.86
C VAL A 172 -15.59 -12.07 7.73
N ARG A 173 -14.43 -12.75 7.65
CA ARG A 173 -13.15 -12.07 7.47
C ARG A 173 -13.10 -11.28 6.15
N ILE A 174 -13.53 -11.89 5.05
CA ILE A 174 -13.57 -11.23 3.74
C ILE A 174 -14.55 -10.05 3.74
N PHE A 175 -15.71 -10.16 4.39
CA PHE A 175 -16.65 -9.04 4.52
C PHE A 175 -16.08 -7.92 5.40
N GLY A 176 -15.33 -8.25 6.45
CA GLY A 176 -14.56 -7.27 7.23
C GLY A 176 -13.56 -6.50 6.35
N THR A 177 -12.85 -7.22 5.47
CA THR A 177 -12.00 -6.60 4.45
C THR A 177 -12.83 -5.71 3.52
N ALA A 178 -13.96 -6.18 2.97
CA ALA A 178 -14.81 -5.38 2.08
C ALA A 178 -15.27 -4.06 2.73
N SER A 179 -15.73 -4.11 3.97
CA SER A 179 -16.09 -2.92 4.76
C SER A 179 -14.92 -1.95 4.89
N ASN A 180 -13.71 -2.46 5.19
CA ASN A 180 -12.50 -1.63 5.22
C ASN A 180 -12.20 -0.97 3.85
N LEU A 181 -12.43 -1.69 2.74
CA LEU A 181 -12.20 -1.15 1.39
C LEU A 181 -13.19 -0.02 1.07
N PHE A 182 -14.46 -0.15 1.46
CA PHE A 182 -15.47 0.90 1.27
C PHE A 182 -15.16 2.15 2.11
N LEU A 183 -14.81 1.97 3.39
CA LEU A 183 -14.63 3.07 4.33
C LEU A 183 -13.28 3.79 4.20
N ALA A 184 -12.25 3.14 3.64
CA ALA A 184 -10.92 3.71 3.57
C ALA A 184 -10.86 5.00 2.74
N GLN A 185 -10.40 6.09 3.36
CA GLN A 185 -10.00 7.30 2.65
C GLN A 185 -8.72 7.03 1.83
N VAL A 186 -8.80 7.33 0.54
CA VAL A 186 -7.75 7.02 -0.43
C VAL A 186 -7.15 8.31 -0.96
N LEU A 187 -5.82 8.45 -0.84
CA LEU A 187 -5.06 9.52 -1.49
C LEU A 187 -4.67 9.11 -2.92
N SER A 188 -4.52 10.12 -3.76
CA SER A 188 -3.97 10.00 -5.10
C SER A 188 -2.45 10.15 -5.06
N ALA A 189 -1.77 9.57 -6.05
CA ALA A 189 -0.34 9.83 -6.26
C ALA A 189 -0.05 11.32 -6.50
N ARG A 190 -1.04 12.11 -6.93
CA ARG A 190 -0.94 13.57 -7.07
C ARG A 190 -0.78 14.30 -5.73
N ASP A 191 -1.26 13.73 -4.63
CA ASP A 191 -1.17 14.34 -3.29
C ASP A 191 0.23 14.20 -2.65
N SER A 192 1.15 13.54 -3.36
CA SER A 192 2.53 13.28 -2.90
C SER A 192 3.38 14.54 -2.74
N GLY A 193 3.18 15.55 -3.61
CA GLY A 193 3.88 16.83 -3.53
C GLY A 193 3.59 17.53 -2.21
N GLN A 194 2.30 17.77 -1.93
CA GLN A 194 1.87 18.40 -0.70
C GLN A 194 2.27 17.61 0.54
N THR A 195 2.12 16.29 0.53
CA THR A 195 2.54 15.45 1.67
C THR A 195 4.05 15.57 1.94
N ALA A 196 4.87 15.64 0.88
CA ALA A 196 6.32 15.83 1.04
C ALA A 196 6.65 17.17 1.70
N VAL A 197 5.98 18.26 1.31
CA VAL A 197 6.17 19.60 1.89
C VAL A 197 5.67 19.65 3.34
N THR A 198 4.48 19.11 3.62
CA THR A 198 3.96 19.00 4.98
C THR A 198 4.90 18.21 5.89
N SER A 199 5.50 17.12 5.39
CA SER A 199 6.47 16.34 6.17
C SER A 199 7.73 17.14 6.54
N LEU A 200 8.10 18.17 5.77
CA LEU A 200 9.22 19.05 6.11
C LEU A 200 8.86 20.10 7.17
N GLY A 201 7.58 20.24 7.54
CA GLY A 201 7.10 21.31 8.41
C GLY A 201 7.08 22.68 7.73
N LEU A 202 6.94 22.70 6.40
CA LEU A 202 6.99 23.91 5.56
C LEU A 202 5.72 24.06 4.71
N ALA A 203 4.58 23.57 5.21
CA ALA A 203 3.31 23.60 4.50
C ALA A 203 2.83 25.04 4.18
N ASP A 204 3.25 26.01 4.98
CA ASP A 204 2.83 27.41 4.87
C ASP A 204 3.58 28.19 3.77
N HIS A 205 4.49 27.55 3.04
CA HIS A 205 5.26 28.17 1.96
C HIS A 205 4.71 27.77 0.57
N PRO A 206 3.84 28.60 -0.07
CA PRO A 206 3.16 28.25 -1.32
C PRO A 206 4.14 27.97 -2.46
N VAL A 207 5.26 28.71 -2.52
CA VAL A 207 6.31 28.52 -3.53
C VAL A 207 6.92 27.11 -3.48
N LEU A 208 7.05 26.53 -2.29
CA LEU A 208 7.57 25.17 -2.12
C LEU A 208 6.50 24.12 -2.48
N GLY A 209 5.23 24.40 -2.20
CA GLY A 209 4.09 23.62 -2.65
C GLY A 209 4.04 23.51 -4.17
N GLU A 210 4.05 24.65 -4.88
CA GLU A 210 4.08 24.69 -6.36
C GLU A 210 5.29 23.96 -6.95
N LEU A 211 6.47 24.11 -6.33
CA LEU A 211 7.66 23.37 -6.74
C LEU A 211 7.46 21.85 -6.57
N ALA A 212 6.88 21.41 -5.45
CA ALA A 212 6.64 20.01 -5.18
C ALA A 212 5.59 19.41 -6.13
N GLU A 213 4.53 20.14 -6.45
CA GLU A 213 3.52 19.72 -7.42
C GLU A 213 4.12 19.57 -8.83
N ARG A 214 4.87 20.57 -9.30
CA ARG A 214 5.59 20.50 -10.58
C ARG A 214 6.52 19.28 -10.64
N ILE A 215 7.29 19.03 -9.57
CA ILE A 215 8.15 17.84 -9.51
C ILE A 215 7.32 16.55 -9.55
N ALA A 216 6.19 16.50 -8.85
CA ALA A 216 5.32 15.33 -8.83
C ALA A 216 4.76 15.03 -10.23
N ASP A 217 4.37 16.05 -10.98
CA ASP A 217 3.89 15.94 -12.36
C ASP A 217 5.00 15.48 -13.32
N GLU A 218 6.19 16.09 -13.24
CA GLU A 218 7.36 15.67 -14.01
C GLU A 218 7.70 14.19 -13.78
N GLU A 219 7.64 13.74 -12.52
CA GLU A 219 7.92 12.34 -12.16
C GLU A 219 6.80 11.39 -12.60
N SER A 220 5.55 11.85 -12.63
CA SER A 220 4.44 11.09 -13.19
C SER A 220 4.60 10.87 -14.70
N ALA A 221 5.00 11.92 -15.43
CA ALA A 221 5.25 11.87 -16.86
C ALA A 221 6.40 10.91 -17.23
N ARG A 222 7.42 10.80 -16.38
CA ARG A 222 8.57 9.89 -16.57
C ARG A 222 8.25 8.40 -16.39
N SER A 223 7.09 8.06 -15.83
CA SER A 223 6.71 6.66 -15.52
C SER A 223 6.65 5.74 -16.75
N ALA A 224 6.48 6.28 -17.96
CA ALA A 224 6.55 5.48 -19.18
C ALA A 224 7.99 5.03 -19.52
N LEU A 225 8.97 5.93 -19.36
CA LEU A 225 10.38 5.63 -19.60
C LEU A 225 10.91 4.62 -18.59
N ASP A 226 10.54 4.77 -17.32
CA ASP A 226 10.92 3.82 -16.26
C ASP A 226 10.43 2.39 -16.58
N ARG A 227 9.24 2.25 -17.17
CA ARG A 227 8.71 0.93 -17.59
C ARG A 227 9.51 0.33 -18.73
N GLY A 228 9.89 1.13 -19.74
CA GLY A 228 10.73 0.67 -20.85
C GLY A 228 12.07 0.13 -20.35
N TRP A 229 12.68 0.83 -19.39
CA TRP A 229 13.94 0.40 -18.77
C TRP A 229 13.80 -0.93 -18.01
N ILE A 230 12.75 -1.10 -17.20
CA ILE A 230 12.51 -2.35 -16.46
C ILE A 230 12.31 -3.52 -17.43
N VAL A 231 11.48 -3.33 -18.46
CA VAL A 231 11.24 -4.38 -19.46
C VAL A 231 12.53 -4.75 -20.20
N GLY A 232 13.34 -3.76 -20.58
CA GLY A 232 14.65 -4.00 -21.19
C GLY A 232 15.57 -4.81 -20.29
N PHE A 233 15.64 -4.47 -19.00
CA PHE A 233 16.47 -5.19 -18.03
C PHE A 233 16.01 -6.65 -17.85
N LEU A 234 14.69 -6.87 -17.71
CA LEU A 234 14.12 -8.22 -17.59
C LEU A 234 14.34 -9.06 -18.85
N ALA A 235 14.23 -8.46 -20.04
CA ALA A 235 14.54 -9.14 -21.29
C ALA A 235 16.01 -9.54 -21.37
N THR A 236 16.93 -8.69 -20.92
CA THR A 236 18.36 -9.01 -20.83
C THR A 236 18.62 -10.17 -19.86
N LEU A 237 18.04 -10.14 -18.65
CA LEU A 237 18.17 -11.24 -17.69
C LEU A 237 17.60 -12.55 -18.27
N PHE A 238 16.44 -12.48 -18.93
CA PHE A 238 15.85 -13.62 -19.61
C PHE A 238 16.80 -14.20 -20.67
N ALA A 239 17.40 -13.36 -21.51
CA ALA A 239 18.34 -13.79 -22.53
C ALA A 239 19.60 -14.43 -21.94
N ILE A 240 20.12 -13.90 -20.82
CA ILE A 240 21.25 -14.47 -20.09
C ILE A 240 20.90 -15.87 -19.56
N HIS A 241 19.75 -16.02 -18.89
CA HIS A 241 19.28 -17.32 -18.38
C HIS A 241 19.06 -18.32 -19.50
N LEU A 242 18.44 -17.88 -20.61
CA LEU A 242 18.24 -18.71 -21.80
C LEU A 242 19.58 -19.19 -22.38
N GLY A 243 20.58 -18.30 -22.48
CA GLY A 243 21.91 -18.64 -22.96
C GLY A 243 22.67 -19.59 -22.03
N ARG A 244 22.46 -19.48 -20.71
CA ARG A 244 23.12 -20.33 -19.70
C ARG A 244 22.49 -21.71 -19.55
N MET A 245 21.17 -21.81 -19.63
CA MET A 245 20.44 -23.05 -19.42
C MET A 245 20.32 -23.89 -20.68
N GLY A 246 20.52 -23.29 -21.86
CA GLY A 246 20.29 -23.95 -23.14
C GLY A 246 18.81 -24.01 -23.48
N LEU A 247 18.51 -24.21 -24.77
CA LEU A 247 17.14 -24.26 -25.28
C LEU A 247 16.78 -25.71 -25.60
N ASP A 248 16.47 -26.46 -24.55
CA ASP A 248 15.95 -27.81 -24.73
C ASP A 248 14.53 -27.72 -25.30
N ARG A 249 14.22 -28.55 -26.30
CA ARG A 249 12.88 -28.58 -26.93
C ARG A 249 11.77 -29.10 -26.01
N THR A 250 12.06 -29.28 -24.73
CA THR A 250 11.09 -29.69 -23.73
C THR A 250 10.35 -28.46 -23.20
N PHE A 251 9.09 -28.64 -22.81
CA PHE A 251 8.29 -27.57 -22.19
C PHE A 251 8.99 -26.98 -20.96
N LEU A 252 9.69 -27.82 -20.17
CA LEU A 252 10.50 -27.40 -19.02
C LEU A 252 11.70 -26.51 -19.42
N GLY A 253 12.39 -26.83 -20.52
CA GLY A 253 13.50 -26.02 -21.04
C GLY A 253 13.08 -24.61 -21.47
N VAL A 254 11.86 -24.47 -22.00
CA VAL A 254 11.32 -23.16 -22.41
C VAL A 254 10.83 -22.33 -21.21
N VAL A 255 10.26 -22.99 -20.18
CA VAL A 255 9.65 -22.30 -19.04
C VAL A 255 10.68 -21.97 -17.93
N SER A 256 11.75 -22.75 -17.80
CA SER A 256 12.77 -22.59 -16.74
C SER A 256 13.42 -21.19 -16.70
N PRO A 257 13.84 -20.57 -17.82
CA PRO A 257 14.38 -19.21 -17.81
C PRO A 257 13.38 -18.17 -17.29
N GLY A 258 12.08 -18.39 -17.52
CA GLY A 258 11.02 -17.54 -16.98
C GLY A 258 10.95 -17.58 -15.45
N PHE A 259 11.08 -18.76 -14.85
CA PHE A 259 11.17 -18.91 -13.40
C PHE A 259 12.44 -18.30 -12.81
N ALA A 260 13.56 -18.39 -13.52
CA ALA A 260 14.81 -17.74 -13.11
C ALA A 260 14.65 -16.22 -13.04
N VAL A 261 14.06 -15.60 -14.07
CA VAL A 261 13.77 -14.15 -14.08
C VAL A 261 12.78 -13.76 -12.98
N LEU A 262 11.77 -14.59 -12.71
CA LEU A 262 10.86 -14.38 -11.58
C LEU A 262 11.60 -14.41 -10.24
N GLY A 263 12.59 -15.29 -10.09
CA GLY A 263 13.51 -15.33 -8.96
C GLY A 263 14.30 -14.04 -8.80
N ASP A 264 14.90 -13.53 -9.88
CA ASP A 264 15.64 -12.26 -9.88
C ASP A 264 14.75 -11.08 -9.51
N VAL A 265 13.53 -11.02 -10.08
CA VAL A 265 12.50 -10.05 -9.74
C VAL A 265 12.17 -10.10 -8.25
N ALA A 266 11.99 -11.30 -7.68
CA ALA A 266 11.71 -11.46 -6.26
C ALA A 266 12.87 -10.96 -5.39
N ILE A 267 14.11 -11.37 -5.70
CA ILE A 267 15.31 -10.93 -4.97
C ILE A 267 15.49 -9.41 -5.07
N ALA A 268 15.30 -8.83 -6.26
CA ALA A 268 15.34 -7.39 -6.48
C ALA A 268 14.35 -6.64 -5.58
N LEU A 269 13.11 -7.13 -5.48
CA LEU A 269 12.10 -6.53 -4.60
C LEU A 269 12.48 -6.66 -3.12
N VAL A 270 13.02 -7.81 -2.71
CA VAL A 270 13.51 -8.02 -1.34
C VAL A 270 14.65 -7.05 -1.00
N LEU A 271 15.63 -6.88 -1.89
CA LEU A 271 16.74 -5.93 -1.68
C LEU A 271 16.23 -4.48 -1.63
N ALA A 272 15.34 -4.12 -2.55
CA ALA A 272 14.80 -2.76 -2.61
C ALA A 272 13.99 -2.41 -1.35
N PHE A 273 13.02 -3.25 -0.96
CA PHE A 273 12.12 -2.97 0.16
C PHE A 273 12.68 -3.36 1.53
N GLY A 274 13.53 -4.39 1.60
CA GLY A 274 14.12 -4.88 2.83
C GLY A 274 15.37 -4.12 3.25
N VAL A 275 16.13 -3.57 2.30
CA VAL A 275 17.42 -2.93 2.59
C VAL A 275 17.45 -1.48 2.13
N VAL A 276 17.34 -1.23 0.83
CA VAL A 276 17.64 0.10 0.26
C VAL A 276 16.65 1.18 0.71
N ILE A 277 15.34 0.90 0.62
CA ILE A 277 14.30 1.84 1.01
C ILE A 277 14.34 2.14 2.53
N PRO A 278 14.41 1.15 3.44
CA PRO A 278 14.54 1.40 4.87
C PRO A 278 15.75 2.28 5.22
N VAL A 279 16.92 1.98 4.65
CA VAL A 279 18.13 2.80 4.86
C VAL A 279 17.94 4.22 4.34
N SER A 280 17.34 4.38 3.16
CA SER A 280 17.04 5.70 2.58
C SER A 280 16.06 6.51 3.43
N VAL A 281 15.03 5.86 3.97
CA VAL A 281 14.05 6.49 4.88
C VAL A 281 14.71 6.88 6.19
N LEU A 282 15.54 6.01 6.78
CA LEU A 282 16.28 6.29 8.01
C LEU A 282 17.20 7.49 7.82
N PHE A 283 18.03 7.47 6.77
CA PHE A 283 18.92 8.57 6.43
C PHE A 283 18.15 9.89 6.25
N ARG A 284 16.98 9.84 5.59
CA ARG A 284 16.13 11.02 5.42
C ARG A 284 15.63 11.56 6.75
N THR A 285 15.15 10.69 7.64
CA THR A 285 14.64 11.09 8.96
C THR A 285 15.73 11.78 9.78
N VAL A 286 16.94 11.20 9.80
CA VAL A 286 18.09 11.76 10.52
C VAL A 286 18.49 13.13 9.96
N THR A 287 18.47 13.28 8.63
CA THR A 287 18.91 14.53 7.98
C THR A 287 17.78 15.56 7.81
N GLN A 288 16.57 15.31 8.34
CA GLN A 288 15.38 16.12 8.06
C GLN A 288 15.51 17.56 8.59
N GLY A 289 16.06 17.73 9.79
CA GLY A 289 16.31 19.06 10.37
C GLY A 289 17.25 19.91 9.49
N LEU A 290 18.27 19.31 8.89
CA LEU A 290 19.19 19.99 7.98
C LEU A 290 18.50 20.42 6.69
N ALA A 291 17.62 19.57 6.12
CA ALA A 291 16.86 19.95 4.94
C ALA A 291 15.89 21.09 5.21
N ARG A 292 15.21 21.06 6.37
CA ARG A 292 14.30 22.15 6.77
C ARG A 292 15.04 23.47 6.86
N ARG A 293 16.15 23.52 7.61
CA ARG A 293 16.99 24.73 7.73
C ARG A 293 17.53 25.19 6.39
N GLY A 294 17.94 24.25 5.52
CA GLY A 294 18.42 24.57 4.18
C GLY A 294 17.34 25.22 3.31
N TRP A 295 16.09 24.74 3.38
CA TRP A 295 14.97 25.35 2.67
C TRP A 295 14.61 26.73 3.24
N GLU A 296 14.53 26.87 4.57
CA GLU A 296 14.28 28.15 5.24
C GLU A 296 15.32 29.21 4.83
N TRP A 297 16.61 28.83 4.82
CA TRP A 297 17.69 29.71 4.32
C TRP A 297 17.54 30.02 2.82
N CYS A 298 17.22 29.02 1.99
CA CYS A 298 17.02 29.27 0.56
C CYS A 298 15.82 30.18 0.28
N LEU A 299 14.81 30.18 1.14
CA LEU A 299 13.60 30.99 1.00
C LEU A 299 13.77 32.41 1.58
N SER A 300 14.62 32.61 2.58
CA SER A 300 14.86 33.92 3.18
C SER A 300 15.77 34.84 2.34
N VAL A 301 16.63 34.29 1.49
CA VAL A 301 17.56 35.07 0.67
C VAL A 301 16.87 35.63 -0.59
N PRO A 302 16.91 36.97 -0.85
CA PRO A 302 16.35 37.58 -2.05
C PRO A 302 16.86 36.93 -3.36
N ARG A 303 16.05 36.93 -4.42
CA ARG A 303 16.44 36.28 -5.69
C ARG A 303 17.64 36.94 -6.38
N GLU A 304 17.85 38.23 -6.12
CA GLU A 304 18.90 39.04 -6.74
C GLU A 304 20.30 38.73 -6.18
N SER A 305 20.38 38.20 -4.95
CA SER A 305 21.64 37.84 -4.28
C SER A 305 22.00 36.35 -4.42
N GLN A 306 21.61 35.72 -5.54
CA GLN A 306 21.86 34.30 -5.80
C GLN A 306 23.35 34.00 -6.07
N GLY A 307 24.11 33.74 -5.00
CA GLY A 307 25.46 33.18 -5.08
C GLY A 307 25.50 31.69 -5.47
N TRP A 308 26.66 31.22 -5.92
CA TRP A 308 26.89 29.81 -6.33
C TRP A 308 26.59 28.80 -5.20
N CYS A 309 26.92 29.15 -3.95
CA CYS A 309 26.65 28.30 -2.78
C CYS A 309 25.16 27.99 -2.63
N ARG A 310 24.29 28.99 -2.85
CA ARG A 310 22.84 28.80 -2.82
C ARG A 310 22.38 27.86 -3.93
N ARG A 311 22.92 27.96 -5.14
CA ARG A 311 22.56 27.06 -6.25
C ARG A 311 22.93 25.60 -5.93
N LEU A 312 24.08 25.37 -5.29
CA LEU A 312 24.48 24.03 -4.86
C LEU A 312 23.54 23.48 -3.79
N VAL A 313 23.30 24.25 -2.72
CA VAL A 313 22.38 23.84 -1.64
C VAL A 313 20.98 23.59 -2.19
N GLN A 314 20.46 24.50 -3.02
CA GLN A 314 19.17 24.33 -3.68
C GLN A 314 19.14 23.10 -4.59
N GLY A 315 20.21 22.82 -5.33
CA GLY A 315 20.33 21.61 -6.14
C GLY A 315 20.25 20.32 -5.31
N VAL A 316 20.94 20.27 -4.18
CA VAL A 316 20.89 19.14 -3.23
C VAL A 316 19.49 19.00 -2.63
N LEU A 317 18.89 20.09 -2.16
CA LEU A 317 17.55 20.10 -1.59
C LEU A 317 16.48 19.70 -2.61
N HIS A 318 16.62 20.15 -3.86
CA HIS A 318 15.71 19.79 -4.95
C HIS A 318 15.80 18.29 -5.28
N ARG A 319 17.02 17.73 -5.39
CA ARG A 319 17.21 16.27 -5.58
C ARG A 319 16.57 15.48 -4.43
N ARG A 320 16.76 15.94 -3.19
CA ARG A 320 16.18 15.30 -2.01
C ARG A 320 14.66 15.40 -1.99
N LEU A 321 14.08 16.56 -2.31
CA LEU A 321 12.64 16.76 -2.40
C LEU A 321 12.04 15.83 -3.46
N ARG A 322 12.63 15.78 -4.65
CA ARG A 322 12.23 14.86 -5.72
C ARG A 322 12.27 13.41 -5.27
N HIS A 323 13.33 12.98 -4.58
CA HIS A 323 13.39 11.63 -4.01
C HIS A 323 12.28 11.38 -2.98
N SER A 324 11.99 12.36 -2.12
CA SER A 324 10.89 12.27 -1.14
C SER A 324 9.54 12.09 -1.83
N ILE A 325 9.26 12.88 -2.87
CA ILE A 325 8.04 12.79 -3.68
C ILE A 325 7.94 11.41 -4.31
N ARG A 326 9.02 10.88 -4.91
CA ARG A 326 9.02 9.51 -5.48
C ARG A 326 8.66 8.44 -4.45
N LEU A 327 9.19 8.54 -3.22
CA LEU A 327 8.86 7.60 -2.14
C LEU A 327 7.38 7.71 -1.73
N TRP A 328 6.83 8.92 -1.67
CA TRP A 328 5.41 9.13 -1.38
C TRP A 328 4.50 8.62 -2.52
N GLN A 329 4.86 8.87 -3.78
CA GLN A 329 4.15 8.32 -4.94
C GLN A 329 4.16 6.78 -4.94
N ALA A 330 5.30 6.16 -4.62
CA ALA A 330 5.40 4.72 -4.45
C ALA A 330 4.49 4.23 -3.33
N ARG A 331 4.48 4.94 -2.20
CA ARG A 331 3.60 4.62 -1.08
C ARG A 331 2.12 4.67 -1.47
N TYR A 332 1.70 5.60 -2.33
CA TYR A 332 0.29 5.76 -2.76
C TYR A 332 -0.14 4.92 -3.96
N SER A 333 0.76 4.15 -4.58
CA SER A 333 0.43 3.37 -5.77
C SER A 333 1.25 2.08 -5.78
N PHE A 334 0.58 0.94 -5.66
CA PHE A 334 1.22 -0.38 -5.75
C PHE A 334 2.04 -0.53 -7.02
N ARG A 335 1.51 -0.08 -8.17
CA ARG A 335 2.23 -0.14 -9.45
C ARG A 335 3.50 0.70 -9.42
N THR A 336 3.45 1.89 -8.81
CA THR A 336 4.60 2.76 -8.66
C THR A 336 5.60 2.17 -7.67
N ALA A 337 5.13 1.58 -6.56
CA ALA A 337 5.99 0.85 -5.62
C ALA A 337 6.71 -0.29 -6.31
N LEU A 338 6.00 -1.15 -7.05
CA LEU A 338 6.59 -2.27 -7.78
C LEU A 338 7.62 -1.79 -8.79
N SER A 339 7.26 -0.81 -9.64
CA SER A 339 8.17 -0.26 -10.65
C SER A 339 9.43 0.34 -10.02
N ARG A 340 9.30 1.11 -8.93
CA ARG A 340 10.45 1.72 -8.24
C ARG A 340 11.27 0.67 -7.50
N GLY A 341 10.63 -0.32 -6.90
CA GLY A 341 11.29 -1.45 -6.26
C GLY A 341 12.17 -2.20 -7.25
N LEU A 342 11.64 -2.51 -8.44
CA LEU A 342 12.41 -3.14 -9.52
C LEU A 342 13.53 -2.24 -10.03
N GLN A 343 13.27 -0.95 -10.22
CA GLN A 343 14.30 -0.01 -10.67
C GLN A 343 15.49 0.09 -9.70
N ILE A 344 15.22 0.00 -8.40
CA ILE A 344 16.25 0.02 -7.36
C ILE A 344 16.94 -1.34 -7.23
N GLY A 345 16.16 -2.42 -7.27
CA GLY A 345 16.63 -3.76 -6.93
C GLY A 345 17.28 -4.53 -8.08
N LEU A 346 16.81 -4.37 -9.32
CA LEU A 346 17.29 -5.16 -10.47
C LEU A 346 18.79 -5.00 -10.73
N PRO A 347 19.39 -3.80 -10.63
CA PRO A 347 20.84 -3.66 -10.74
C PRO A 347 21.59 -4.40 -9.63
N LEU A 348 21.02 -4.47 -8.43
CA LEU A 348 21.64 -5.11 -7.26
C LEU A 348 21.52 -6.63 -7.31
N SER A 349 20.41 -7.18 -7.82
CA SER A 349 20.24 -8.62 -7.97
C SER A 349 21.11 -9.22 -9.07
N ALA A 350 21.63 -8.38 -9.98
CA ALA A 350 22.50 -8.80 -11.07
C ALA A 350 24.00 -8.85 -10.70
N ILE A 351 24.38 -8.34 -9.53
CA ILE A 351 25.75 -8.34 -8.99
C ILE A 351 25.95 -9.60 -8.14
#